data_AF-A0ABD3Z477-F1
#
_entry.id   AF-A0ABD3Z477-F1
#
_cell.length_a   1.000
_cell.length_b   1.000
_cell.length_c   1.000
_cell.angle_alpha   90.00
_cell.angle_beta   90.00
_cell.angle_gamma   90.00
#
_symmetry.space_group_name_H-M   'P 1'
#
loop_
_entity.id
_entity.type
_entity.pdbx_description
1 polymer ?
#
loop_
_entity_poly.entity_id
_entity_poly.type
_entity_poly.pdbx_seq_one_letter_code
_entity_poly.pdbx_strand_id
1 'polypeptide(L)'
;MMHQIYERADYSAEFWSLIHLESELMVAKAYLNVFGSLPEGQGMTIIAGWAGYEFTLYDLKPQEWHSAVYKDVASSVRSLAACINEQDWEDGCQQARYELSLM
;
A
#
# COMPACT_ATOMS: atom_id res chain seq x y z
N MET A 1 1.28 -37.52 -15.86
CA MET A 1 1.31 -36.33 -16.74
C MET A 1 0.98 -35.14 -15.85
N MET A 2 1.98 -34.30 -15.56
CA MET A 2 1.89 -33.22 -14.58
C MET A 2 1.13 -32.05 -15.22
N HIS A 3 -0.15 -31.90 -14.89
CA HIS A 3 -0.85 -30.65 -15.18
C HIS A 3 -0.29 -29.59 -14.24
N GLN A 4 0.70 -28.82 -14.70
CA GLN A 4 0.98 -27.50 -14.15
C GLN A 4 -0.23 -26.64 -14.46
N ILE A 5 -1.21 -26.66 -13.56
CA ILE A 5 -2.27 -25.66 -13.55
C ILE A 5 -1.55 -24.38 -13.12
N TYR A 6 -1.31 -23.49 -14.08
CA TYR A 6 -1.08 -22.07 -13.81
C TYR A 6 -2.41 -21.54 -13.27
N GLU A 7 -2.72 -21.86 -12.01
CA GLU A 7 -3.74 -21.17 -11.24
C GLU A 7 -3.22 -19.74 -11.08
N ARG A 8 -3.61 -18.87 -12.01
CA ARG A 8 -3.62 -17.44 -11.77
C ARG A 8 -4.64 -17.30 -10.63
N ALA A 9 -4.16 -17.31 -9.39
CA ALA A 9 -5.01 -17.11 -8.23
C ALA A 9 -5.81 -15.83 -8.48
N ASP A 10 -7.13 -15.97 -8.65
CA ASP A 10 -8.03 -14.83 -8.80
C ASP A 10 -8.09 -14.11 -7.45
N TYR A 11 -7.07 -13.29 -7.22
CA TYR A 11 -6.95 -12.44 -6.06
C TYR A 11 -8.02 -11.33 -6.11
N SER A 12 -8.58 -10.97 -4.95
CA SER A 12 -9.56 -9.88 -4.86
C SER A 12 -8.97 -8.58 -5.37
N ALA A 13 -9.82 -7.67 -5.87
CA ALA A 13 -9.38 -6.35 -6.30
C ALA A 13 -8.61 -5.61 -5.19
N GLU A 14 -9.06 -5.76 -3.93
CA GLU A 14 -8.40 -5.22 -2.74
C GLU A 14 -6.96 -5.74 -2.59
N PHE A 15 -6.74 -7.03 -2.83
CA PHE A 15 -5.41 -7.61 -2.71
C PHE A 15 -4.48 -7.16 -3.84
N TRP A 16 -5.01 -6.98 -5.05
CA TRP A 16 -4.27 -6.34 -6.13
C TRP A 16 -3.89 -4.89 -5.80
N SER A 17 -4.80 -4.11 -5.21
CA SER A 17 -4.51 -2.75 -4.75
C SER A 17 -3.40 -2.74 -3.69
N LEU A 18 -3.42 -3.69 -2.74
CA LEU A 18 -2.35 -3.83 -1.75
C LEU A 18 -0.99 -4.13 -2.38
N ILE A 19 -0.92 -5.06 -3.33
CA ILE A 19 0.33 -5.40 -4.04
C ILE A 19 0.84 -4.18 -4.83
N HIS A 20 -0.07 -3.43 -5.45
CA HIS A 20 0.28 -2.22 -6.19
C HIS A 20 0.88 -1.16 -5.25
N LEU A 21 0.19 -0.87 -4.14
CA LEU A 21 0.68 0.04 -3.09
C LEU A 21 2.06 -0.38 -2.56
N GLU A 22 2.24 -1.66 -2.26
CA GLU A 22 3.54 -2.18 -1.79
C GLU A 22 4.64 -1.94 -2.82
N SER A 23 4.35 -2.18 -4.10
CA SER A 23 5.30 -2.02 -5.19
C SER A 23 5.75 -0.57 -5.35
N GLU A 24 4.81 0.39 -5.30
CA GLU A 24 5.15 1.81 -5.42
C GLU A 24 5.96 2.32 -4.22
N LEU A 25 5.62 1.87 -3.00
CA LEU A 25 6.39 2.19 -1.80
C LEU A 25 7.79 1.57 -1.84
N MET A 26 7.95 0.35 -2.36
CA MET A 26 9.26 -0.27 -2.57
C MET A 26 10.12 0.53 -3.54
N VAL A 27 9.53 1.01 -4.64
CA VAL A 27 10.21 1.87 -5.62
C VAL A 27 10.63 3.17 -4.95
N ALA A 28 9.73 3.86 -4.24
CA ALA A 28 10.03 5.08 -3.51
C ALA A 28 11.18 4.91 -2.50
N LYS A 29 11.13 3.83 -1.70
CA LYS A 29 12.19 3.50 -0.75
C LYS A 29 13.53 3.22 -1.45
N ALA A 30 13.52 2.54 -2.59
CA ALA A 30 14.74 2.32 -3.38
C ALA A 30 15.33 3.64 -3.90
N TYR A 31 14.49 4.56 -4.39
CA TYR A 31 14.94 5.90 -4.81
C TYR A 31 15.57 6.67 -3.64
N LEU A 32 14.93 6.71 -2.47
CA LEU A 32 15.47 7.34 -1.27
C LEU A 32 16.83 6.76 -0.87
N ASN A 33 16.98 5.44 -0.90
CA ASN A 33 18.24 4.79 -0.53
C ASN A 33 19.38 5.08 -1.51
N VAL A 34 19.08 5.23 -2.81
CA VAL A 34 20.11 5.44 -3.85
C VAL A 34 20.45 6.92 -4.02
N PHE A 35 19.44 7.79 -4.01
CA PHE A 35 19.59 9.21 -4.37
C PHE A 35 19.46 10.17 -3.17
N GLY A 36 18.98 9.69 -2.01
CA GLY A 36 18.79 10.51 -0.81
C GLY A 36 17.53 11.38 -0.83
N SER A 37 16.81 11.42 -1.95
CA SER A 37 15.54 12.14 -2.11
C SER A 37 14.63 11.41 -3.10
N LEU A 38 13.33 11.64 -2.97
CA LEU A 38 12.37 11.23 -3.98
C LEU A 38 12.45 12.19 -5.18
N PRO A 39 12.22 11.71 -6.41
CA PRO A 39 12.16 12.59 -7.57
C PRO A 39 11.07 13.66 -7.37
N GLU A 40 11.41 14.92 -7.64
CA GLU A 40 10.43 16.00 -7.70
C GLU A 40 9.56 15.80 -8.95
N GLY A 41 8.33 15.34 -8.74
CA GLY A 41 7.37 15.03 -9.81
C GLY A 41 6.79 13.62 -9.72
N GLN A 42 5.61 13.44 -10.32
CA GLN A 42 4.80 12.20 -10.31
C GLN A 42 4.57 11.60 -8.92
N GLY A 43 3.83 12.29 -8.04
CA GLY A 43 3.21 11.71 -6.84
C GLY A 43 4.15 11.15 -5.75
N MET A 44 5.43 10.94 -6.05
CA MET A 44 6.40 10.27 -5.20
C MET A 44 6.66 11.09 -3.93
N THR A 45 6.71 12.42 -4.03
CA THR A 45 6.90 13.31 -2.87
C THR A 45 5.82 13.15 -1.79
N ILE A 46 4.63 12.64 -2.13
CA ILE A 46 3.51 12.44 -1.19
C ILE A 46 3.09 10.96 -1.09
N ILE A 47 3.93 10.03 -1.53
CA ILE A 47 3.56 8.62 -1.71
C ILE A 47 3.12 7.94 -0.41
N ALA A 48 3.74 8.29 0.73
CA ALA A 48 3.36 7.74 2.03
C ALA A 48 1.94 8.17 2.43
N GLY A 49 1.59 9.44 2.21
CA GLY A 49 0.25 9.94 2.49
C GLY A 49 -0.80 9.42 1.51
N TRP A 50 -0.48 9.32 0.22
CA TRP A 50 -1.38 8.70 -0.74
C TRP A 50 -1.64 7.22 -0.39
N ALA A 51 -0.60 6.48 0.01
CA ALA A 51 -0.76 5.10 0.44
C ALA A 51 -1.66 4.98 1.69
N GLY A 52 -1.51 5.88 2.66
CA GLY A 52 -2.39 5.93 3.85
C GLY A 52 -3.84 6.22 3.51
N TYR A 53 -4.05 7.14 2.56
CA TYR A 53 -5.36 7.50 2.04
C TYR A 53 -6.04 6.31 1.36
N GLU A 54 -5.40 5.69 0.37
CA GLU A 54 -5.98 4.54 -0.35
C GLU A 54 -6.20 3.33 0.55
N PHE A 55 -5.23 3.02 1.41
CA PHE A 55 -5.35 1.90 2.35
C PHE A 55 -6.59 2.02 3.23
N THR A 56 -6.94 3.25 3.62
CA THR A 56 -8.11 3.53 4.45
C THR A 56 -9.38 3.62 3.61
N LEU A 57 -9.35 4.31 2.47
CA LEU A 57 -10.52 4.53 1.61
C LEU A 57 -11.11 3.21 1.10
N TYR A 58 -10.25 2.25 0.75
CA TYR A 58 -10.65 0.93 0.24
C TYR A 58 -10.76 -0.14 1.35
N ASP A 59 -10.72 0.24 2.62
CA ASP A 59 -10.76 -0.67 3.78
C ASP A 59 -9.77 -1.85 3.67
N LEU A 60 -8.54 -1.59 3.23
CA LEU A 60 -7.51 -2.62 3.01
C LEU A 60 -6.90 -3.18 4.30
N LYS A 61 -7.49 -2.83 5.45
CA LYS A 61 -7.05 -3.33 6.74
C LYS A 61 -7.26 -4.85 6.80
N PRO A 62 -6.25 -5.62 7.23
CA PRO A 62 -6.39 -7.07 7.32
C PRO A 62 -7.49 -7.47 8.31
N GLN A 63 -8.34 -8.41 7.89
CA GLN A 63 -9.40 -9.01 8.69
C GLN A 63 -9.11 -10.50 8.96
N GLU A 64 -9.87 -11.13 9.86
CA GLU A 64 -9.60 -12.53 10.27
C GLU A 64 -9.63 -13.50 9.09
N TRP A 65 -10.59 -13.34 8.18
CA TRP A 65 -10.80 -14.19 7.01
C TRP A 65 -9.77 -13.98 5.89
N HIS A 66 -8.95 -12.92 5.95
CA HIS A 66 -7.89 -12.70 4.96
C HIS A 66 -6.77 -13.73 5.12
N SER A 67 -6.20 -14.13 3.98
CA SER A 67 -5.09 -15.07 3.90
C SER A 67 -3.85 -14.51 4.62
N ALA A 68 -2.92 -15.39 5.00
CA ALA A 68 -1.65 -14.97 5.58
C ALA A 68 -0.89 -14.01 4.65
N VAL A 69 -0.85 -14.33 3.35
CA VAL A 69 -0.19 -13.49 2.34
C VAL A 69 -0.79 -12.09 2.27
N TYR A 70 -2.12 -11.97 2.33
CA TYR A 70 -2.78 -10.66 2.37
C TYR A 70 -2.32 -9.85 3.59
N LYS A 71 -2.31 -10.49 4.77
CA LYS A 71 -1.92 -9.85 6.03
C LYS A 71 -0.45 -9.39 5.98
N ASP A 72 0.42 -10.20 5.38
CA ASP A 72 1.84 -9.88 5.22
C ASP A 72 2.03 -8.66 4.31
N VAL A 73 1.38 -8.63 3.14
CA VAL A 73 1.44 -7.48 2.21
C VAL A 73 0.86 -6.22 2.86
N ALA A 74 -0.30 -6.32 3.53
CA ALA A 74 -0.88 -5.18 4.23
C ALA A 74 0.04 -4.63 5.33
N SER A 75 0.71 -5.52 6.08
CA SER A 75 1.72 -5.12 7.07
C SER A 75 2.95 -4.48 6.42
N SER A 76 3.38 -5.00 5.26
CA SER A 76 4.49 -4.47 4.48
C SER A 76 4.19 -3.05 3.98
N VAL A 77 3.02 -2.81 3.38
CA VAL A 77 2.55 -1.48 2.95
C VAL A 77 2.65 -0.47 4.09
N ARG A 78 2.05 -0.78 5.24
CA ARG A 78 2.11 0.11 6.42
C ARG A 78 3.55 0.39 6.85
N SER A 79 4.38 -0.66 6.91
CA SER A 79 5.76 -0.54 7.37
C SER A 79 6.62 0.28 6.41
N LEU A 80 6.46 0.09 5.10
CA LEU A 80 7.18 0.82 4.07
C LEU A 80 6.76 2.29 4.04
N ALA A 81 5.46 2.57 4.10
CA ALA A 81 4.97 3.94 4.16
C ALA A 81 5.48 4.69 5.39
N ALA A 82 5.39 4.08 6.57
CA ALA A 82 5.94 4.67 7.80
C ALA A 82 7.46 4.87 7.75
N CYS A 83 8.19 3.95 7.09
CA CYS A 83 9.63 4.10 6.87
C CYS A 83 9.98 5.27 5.94
N ILE A 84 9.10 5.59 4.98
CA ILE A 84 9.28 6.74 4.07
C ILE A 84 8.96 8.04 4.80
N ASN A 85 7.75 8.12 5.34
CA ASN A 85 7.31 9.23 6.18
C ASN A 85 6.07 8.81 6.99
N GLU A 86 6.25 8.61 8.29
CA GLU A 86 5.17 8.22 9.22
C GLU A 86 4.08 9.29 9.34
N GLN A 87 4.45 10.57 9.37
CA GLN A 87 3.48 11.66 9.48
C GLN A 87 2.58 11.72 8.25
N ASP A 88 3.16 11.68 7.05
CA ASP A 88 2.37 11.73 5.81
C ASP A 88 1.41 10.53 5.75
N TRP A 89 1.88 9.32 6.11
CA TRP A 89 1.04 8.13 6.19
C TRP A 89 -0.17 8.33 7.11
N GLU A 90 0.04 8.87 8.31
CA GLU A 90 -1.02 9.13 9.26
C GLU A 90 -2.00 10.20 8.77
N ASP A 91 -1.49 11.28 8.17
CA ASP A 91 -2.29 12.36 7.60
C ASP A 91 -3.19 11.84 6.48
N GLY A 92 -2.66 10.99 5.60
CA GLY A 92 -3.45 10.33 4.55
C GLY A 92 -4.56 9.44 5.10
N CYS A 93 -4.25 8.63 6.12
CA CYS A 93 -5.27 7.82 6.80
C CYS A 93 -6.36 8.67 7.44
N GLN A 94 -5.98 9.78 8.09
CA GLN A 94 -6.92 10.68 8.76
C GLN A 94 -7.80 11.41 7.74
N GLN A 95 -7.24 11.86 6.63
CA GLN A 95 -7.99 12.48 5.55
C GLN A 95 -9.06 11.54 5.01
N ALA A 96 -8.69 10.29 4.68
CA ALA A 96 -9.66 9.29 4.21
C ALA A 96 -10.78 9.02 5.22
N ARG A 97 -10.46 8.90 6.52
CA ARG A 97 -11.48 8.75 7.58
C ARG A 97 -12.41 9.94 7.65
N TYR A 98 -11.87 11.15 7.54
CA TYR A 98 -12.67 12.36 7.56
C TYR A 98 -13.64 12.38 6.37
N GLU A 99 -13.16 12.13 5.15
CA GLU A 99 -14.01 12.08 3.96
C GLU A 99 -15.10 10.99 4.05
N LEU A 100 -14.75 9.80 4.52
CA LEU A 100 -15.71 8.72 4.76
C LEU A 100 -16.78 9.07 5.81
N SER A 101 -16.44 9.90 6.80
CA SER A 101 -17.40 10.34 7.84
C SER A 101 -18.42 11.37 7.34
N LEU A 102 -18.16 12.00 6.19
CA LEU A 102 -19.06 12.98 5.58
C LEU A 102 -20.06 12.34 4.60
N MET A 103 -19.91 11.05 4.28
CA MET A 103 -20.79 10.28 3.40
C MET A 103 -21.93 9.64 4.20
#